data_AF-A0A9W9ZYN7-F1
#
_entry.id   AF-A0A9W9ZYN7-F1
#
_cell.length_a   1.000
_cell.length_b   1.000
_cell.length_c   1.000
_cell.angle_alpha   90.00
_cell.angle_beta   90.00
_cell.angle_gamma   90.00
#
_symmetry.space_group_name_H-M   'P 1'
#
loop_
_entity.id
_entity.type
_entity.pdbx_description
1 polymer ?
#
loop_
_entity_poly.entity_id
_entity_poly.type
_entity_poly.pdbx_seq_one_letter_code
_entity_poly.pdbx_strand_id
1 'polypeptide(L)'
;MNCNQENDLSPETTTERNKQAQRDCQSLSTSSPTRKTRQPDSPYAYLVCFCGVVCNLIVFGCSYSYGLLFPLLLDEFKQGKAKTAWVGSLAYGCSGIFGPVVGVLCDRFDPRIIGIAGGFISTIALIVTSQAPTLTLMYFSFGILYGFGSSCIYFVVLIILQKYFIKHRCLATGLAVTGPGGGLFVMSLIIQALLNNTSWRMTFLSMAGIVFLTCILSCSFDPNVATDDPEPTDHQETQATMTRRLNICASLDFSYLRNKEYLVYLVASSLVFGGIAIPVVHLASYESFLLNLMLTL
;
A
#
# COMPACT_ATOMS: atom_id res chain seq x y z
N MET A 1 -22.53 -80.31 -1.79
CA MET A 1 -23.80 -79.68 -1.38
C MET A 1 -23.44 -78.71 -0.28
N ASN A 2 -23.46 -77.40 -0.59
CA ASN A 2 -23.67 -76.17 0.22
C ASN A 2 -23.24 -76.12 1.71
N CYS A 3 -22.89 -75.00 2.34
CA CYS A 3 -22.54 -73.61 2.02
C CYS A 3 -22.11 -73.01 3.38
N ASN A 4 -21.12 -72.12 3.34
CA ASN A 4 -20.96 -70.89 4.14
C ASN A 4 -21.74 -70.75 5.46
N GLN A 5 -21.00 -70.60 6.57
CA GLN A 5 -21.48 -69.97 7.80
C GLN A 5 -20.92 -68.54 7.81
N GLU A 6 -21.72 -67.62 7.29
CA GLU A 6 -21.44 -66.18 7.20
C GLU A 6 -21.86 -65.53 8.54
N ASN A 7 -20.96 -64.70 9.08
CA ASN A 7 -21.16 -63.92 10.29
C ASN A 7 -22.32 -62.92 10.09
N ASP A 8 -23.42 -63.12 10.80
CA ASP A 8 -24.47 -62.10 11.00
C ASP A 8 -23.91 -60.98 11.90
N LEU A 9 -23.37 -59.93 11.29
CA LEU A 9 -23.09 -58.65 11.93
C LEU A 9 -24.01 -57.59 11.30
N SER A 10 -25.14 -57.31 11.96
CA SER A 10 -26.18 -56.39 11.47
C SER A 10 -25.63 -55.00 11.07
N PRO A 11 -26.02 -54.46 9.90
CA PRO A 11 -25.55 -53.17 9.36
C PRO A 11 -26.05 -51.91 10.10
N GLU A 12 -26.95 -52.03 11.06
CA GLU A 12 -27.54 -50.87 11.77
C GLU A 12 -26.59 -50.22 12.79
N THR A 13 -25.71 -50.98 13.44
CA THR A 13 -24.84 -50.45 14.51
C THR A 13 -23.65 -49.64 13.99
N THR A 14 -23.16 -49.93 12.79
CA THR A 14 -22.04 -49.21 12.15
C THR A 14 -22.50 -47.84 11.61
N THR A 15 -23.74 -47.75 11.14
CA THR A 15 -24.34 -46.51 10.63
C THR A 15 -24.60 -45.51 11.77
N GLU A 16 -25.12 -46.00 12.90
CA GLU A 16 -25.31 -45.20 14.12
C GLU A 16 -23.97 -44.72 14.70
N ARG A 17 -22.95 -45.59 14.74
CA ARG A 17 -21.59 -45.23 15.21
C ARG A 17 -20.91 -44.21 14.30
N ASN A 18 -21.09 -44.31 12.98
CA ASN A 18 -20.59 -43.31 12.02
C ASN A 18 -21.33 -41.97 12.14
N LYS A 19 -22.65 -41.99 12.39
CA LYS A 19 -23.44 -40.77 12.67
C LYS A 19 -23.05 -40.11 14.00
N GLN A 20 -22.63 -40.90 15.00
CA GLN A 20 -22.12 -40.40 16.29
C GLN A 20 -20.72 -39.79 16.11
N ALA A 21 -19.81 -40.48 15.42
CA ALA A 21 -18.47 -39.99 15.12
C ALA A 21 -18.49 -38.73 14.23
N GLN A 22 -19.43 -38.64 13.28
CA GLN A 22 -19.68 -37.42 12.50
C GLN A 22 -20.18 -36.27 13.38
N ARG A 23 -21.10 -36.54 14.32
CA ARG A 23 -21.58 -35.52 15.28
C ARG A 23 -20.47 -35.06 16.24
N ASP A 24 -19.61 -35.95 16.67
CA ASP A 24 -18.49 -35.65 17.56
C ASP A 24 -17.40 -34.84 16.83
N CYS A 25 -17.04 -35.17 15.58
CA CYS A 25 -16.14 -34.34 14.75
C CYS A 25 -16.74 -32.96 14.43
N GLN A 26 -18.05 -32.86 14.20
CA GLN A 26 -18.74 -31.60 13.89
C GLN A 26 -18.88 -30.69 15.13
N SER A 27 -18.94 -31.29 16.33
CA SER A 27 -18.90 -30.58 17.61
C SER A 27 -17.50 -30.11 18.01
N LEU A 28 -16.44 -30.76 17.50
CA LEU A 28 -15.05 -30.37 17.76
C LEU A 28 -14.53 -29.30 16.78
N SER A 29 -15.12 -29.18 15.58
CA SER A 29 -14.83 -28.11 14.63
C SER A 29 -15.50 -26.77 14.95
N THR A 30 -16.40 -26.72 15.94
CA THR A 30 -17.19 -25.52 16.27
C THR A 30 -16.61 -24.65 17.41
N SER A 31 -15.40 -24.94 17.89
CA SER A 31 -14.78 -24.19 19.00
C SER A 31 -13.46 -23.48 18.65
N SER A 32 -13.23 -23.11 17.40
CA SER A 32 -12.32 -21.99 17.14
C SER A 32 -13.04 -20.70 17.56
N PRO A 33 -12.45 -19.82 18.39
CA PRO A 33 -13.11 -18.59 18.80
C PRO A 33 -13.40 -17.76 17.55
N THR A 34 -14.64 -17.77 17.08
CA THR A 34 -15.10 -16.98 15.93
C THR A 34 -14.97 -15.52 16.31
N ARG A 35 -13.83 -14.93 15.93
CA ARG A 35 -13.52 -13.52 16.09
C ARG A 35 -14.60 -12.72 15.37
N LYS A 36 -15.49 -12.08 16.13
CA LYS A 36 -16.63 -11.25 15.66
C LYS A 36 -16.32 -10.61 14.31
N THR A 37 -17.02 -11.05 13.26
CA THR A 37 -16.96 -10.42 11.95
C THR A 37 -17.58 -9.02 12.05
N ARG A 38 -16.81 -8.00 11.68
CA ARG A 38 -17.30 -6.61 11.70
C ARG A 38 -18.26 -6.41 10.52
N GLN A 39 -19.41 -5.80 10.78
CA GLN A 39 -20.38 -5.47 9.73
C GLN A 39 -19.82 -4.41 8.78
N PRO A 40 -19.99 -4.58 7.46
CA PRO A 40 -19.64 -3.56 6.47
C PRO A 40 -20.44 -2.25 6.71
N ASP A 41 -19.84 -1.11 6.37
CA ASP A 41 -20.41 0.25 6.58
C ASP A 41 -20.68 0.65 8.07
N SER A 42 -20.02 0.00 9.04
CA SER A 42 -20.05 0.37 10.47
C SER A 42 -19.31 1.69 10.77
N PRO A 43 -19.60 2.44 11.87
CA PRO A 43 -18.79 3.60 12.30
C PRO A 43 -17.28 3.31 12.40
N TYR A 44 -16.90 2.06 12.66
CA TYR A 44 -15.50 1.66 12.64
C TYR A 44 -14.87 1.67 11.23
N ALA A 45 -15.64 1.42 10.16
CA ALA A 45 -15.16 1.51 8.78
C ALA A 45 -14.73 2.94 8.43
N TYR A 46 -15.46 3.95 8.93
CA TYR A 46 -15.10 5.36 8.77
C TYR A 46 -13.81 5.72 9.54
N LEU A 47 -13.62 5.17 10.74
CA LEU A 47 -12.37 5.35 11.49
C LEU A 47 -11.18 4.73 10.73
N VAL A 48 -11.33 3.51 10.22
CA VAL A 48 -10.31 2.83 9.40
C VAL A 48 -10.02 3.63 8.12
N CYS A 49 -11.05 4.19 7.49
CA CYS A 49 -10.90 5.06 6.33
C CYS A 49 -10.06 6.29 6.65
N PHE A 50 -10.37 6.97 7.75
CA PHE A 50 -9.62 8.13 8.19
C PHE A 50 -8.16 7.77 8.47
N CYS A 51 -7.89 6.67 9.18
CA CYS A 51 -6.53 6.20 9.42
C CYS A 51 -5.77 5.89 8.10
N GLY A 52 -6.43 5.25 7.13
CA GLY A 52 -5.84 4.95 5.82
C GLY A 52 -5.54 6.20 5.00
N VAL A 53 -6.46 7.16 4.97
CA VAL A 53 -6.25 8.47 4.33
C VAL A 53 -5.05 9.19 4.97
N VAL A 54 -4.96 9.19 6.30
CA VAL A 54 -3.83 9.79 7.03
C VAL A 54 -2.51 9.08 6.72
N CYS A 55 -2.50 7.75 6.59
CA CYS A 55 -1.30 7.01 6.17
C CYS A 55 -0.83 7.44 4.78
N ASN A 56 -1.74 7.48 3.80
CA ASN A 56 -1.41 7.93 2.44
C ASN A 56 -0.97 9.40 2.42
N LEU A 57 -1.61 10.25 3.22
CA LEU A 57 -1.27 11.66 3.39
C LEU A 57 0.18 11.82 3.87
N ILE A 58 0.58 11.06 4.89
CA ILE A 58 1.94 11.14 5.46
C ILE A 58 2.97 10.64 4.44
N VAL A 59 2.76 9.44 3.90
CA VAL A 59 3.74 8.75 3.04
C VAL A 59 3.98 9.52 1.74
N PHE A 60 2.92 9.87 1.01
CA PHE A 60 3.09 10.62 -0.24
C PHE A 60 3.41 12.10 0.00
N GLY A 61 2.95 12.67 1.11
CA GLY A 61 3.35 14.02 1.51
C GLY A 61 4.86 14.13 1.68
N CYS A 62 5.49 13.15 2.35
CA CYS A 62 6.94 13.09 2.46
C CYS A 62 7.66 12.95 1.10
N SER A 63 7.13 12.15 0.17
CA SER A 63 7.68 12.02 -1.19
C SER A 63 7.59 13.34 -1.96
N TYR A 64 6.44 14.01 -1.92
CA TYR A 64 6.19 15.22 -2.68
C TYR A 64 6.93 16.44 -2.12
N SER A 65 7.08 16.52 -0.80
CA SER A 65 7.84 17.60 -0.15
C SER A 65 9.35 17.51 -0.36
N TYR A 66 9.86 16.47 -1.04
CA TYR A 66 11.27 16.39 -1.47
C TYR A 66 11.71 17.63 -2.26
N GLY A 67 10.79 18.27 -3.01
CA GLY A 67 11.08 19.51 -3.74
C GLY A 67 11.63 20.65 -2.86
N LEU A 68 11.25 20.70 -1.57
CA LEU A 68 11.76 21.69 -0.61
C LEU A 68 13.17 21.36 -0.12
N LEU A 69 13.51 20.07 -0.06
CA LEU A 69 14.82 19.57 0.36
C LEU A 69 15.85 19.62 -0.78
N PHE A 70 15.38 19.62 -2.02
CA PHE A 70 16.21 19.64 -3.22
C PHE A 70 17.30 20.73 -3.25
N PRO A 71 17.01 22.03 -3.02
CA PRO A 71 18.06 23.07 -3.06
C PRO A 71 19.13 22.87 -1.98
N LEU A 72 18.75 22.38 -0.80
CA LEU A 72 19.69 22.11 0.31
C LEU A 72 20.62 20.93 -0.03
N LEU A 73 20.05 19.87 -0.59
CA LEU A 73 20.82 18.71 -1.08
C LEU A 73 21.75 19.10 -2.23
N LEU A 74 21.34 20.03 -3.08
CA LEU A 74 22.16 20.53 -4.18
C LEU A 74 23.40 21.27 -3.68
N ASP A 75 23.25 22.12 -2.66
CA ASP A 75 24.36 22.89 -2.08
C ASP A 75 25.32 22.01 -1.28
N GLU A 76 24.80 20.98 -0.59
CA GLU A 76 25.63 20.01 0.15
C GLU A 76 26.46 19.13 -0.80
N PHE A 77 25.82 18.48 -1.79
CA PHE A 77 26.48 17.47 -2.62
C PHE A 77 27.23 18.06 -3.82
N LYS A 78 26.87 19.26 -4.31
CA LYS A 78 27.48 19.97 -5.46
C LYS A 78 27.71 19.14 -6.73
N GLN A 79 26.98 18.04 -6.91
CA GLN A 79 27.14 17.05 -7.98
C GLN A 79 26.29 17.35 -9.24
N GLY A 80 25.55 18.47 -9.24
CA GLY A 80 24.74 18.94 -10.36
C GLY A 80 23.24 18.71 -10.18
N LYS A 81 22.43 19.64 -10.70
CA LYS A 81 20.96 19.67 -10.55
C LYS A 81 20.27 18.39 -11.01
N ALA A 82 20.69 17.85 -12.16
CA ALA A 82 20.12 16.64 -12.72
C ALA A 82 20.29 15.44 -11.77
N LYS A 83 21.52 15.20 -11.27
CA LYS A 83 21.80 14.06 -10.39
C LYS A 83 20.99 14.12 -9.09
N THR A 84 20.88 15.28 -8.45
CA THR A 84 20.07 15.40 -7.24
C THR A 84 18.57 15.19 -7.53
N ALA A 85 18.07 15.67 -8.67
CA ALA A 85 16.64 15.56 -9.01
C ALA A 85 16.20 14.11 -9.27
N TRP A 86 17.14 13.26 -9.72
CA TRP A 86 16.91 11.83 -9.88
C TRP A 86 16.52 11.13 -8.58
N VAL A 87 16.93 11.61 -7.41
CA VAL A 87 16.59 10.98 -6.11
C VAL A 87 15.08 11.00 -5.87
N GLY A 88 14.46 12.19 -5.94
CA GLY A 88 13.01 12.33 -5.78
C GLY A 88 12.22 11.69 -6.92
N SER A 89 12.75 11.78 -8.15
CA SER A 89 12.13 11.15 -9.32
C SER A 89 12.11 9.62 -9.21
N LEU A 90 13.19 9.01 -8.70
CA LEU A 90 13.26 7.59 -8.42
C LEU A 90 12.27 7.17 -7.34
N ALA A 91 12.12 7.94 -6.26
CA ALA A 91 11.15 7.64 -5.20
C ALA A 91 9.73 7.59 -5.76
N TYR A 92 9.38 8.56 -6.60
CA TYR A 92 8.08 8.63 -7.27
C TYR A 92 7.88 7.52 -8.30
N GLY A 93 8.87 7.31 -9.17
CA GLY A 93 8.81 6.29 -10.22
C GLY A 93 8.77 4.88 -9.66
N CYS A 94 9.59 4.57 -8.66
CA CYS A 94 9.59 3.28 -7.98
C CYS A 94 8.24 3.00 -7.33
N SER A 95 7.61 4.03 -6.74
CA SER A 95 6.28 3.87 -6.12
C SER A 95 5.22 3.39 -7.12
N GLY A 96 5.33 3.76 -8.39
CA GLY A 96 4.45 3.27 -9.47
C GLY A 96 4.85 1.89 -10.00
N ILE A 97 6.15 1.66 -10.24
CA ILE A 97 6.68 0.41 -10.80
C ILE A 97 6.42 -0.78 -9.86
N PHE A 98 6.49 -0.57 -8.55
CA PHE A 98 6.24 -1.63 -7.58
C PHE A 98 4.74 -1.96 -7.41
N GLY A 99 3.83 -1.24 -8.06
CA GLY A 99 2.39 -1.47 -7.91
C GLY A 99 1.93 -2.90 -8.19
N PRO A 100 2.27 -3.52 -9.35
CA PRO A 100 1.91 -4.91 -9.64
C PRO A 100 2.52 -5.90 -8.63
N VAL A 101 3.76 -5.67 -8.23
CA VAL A 101 4.49 -6.52 -7.27
C VAL A 101 3.78 -6.51 -5.92
N VAL A 102 3.40 -5.33 -5.45
CA VAL A 102 2.65 -5.15 -4.20
C VAL A 102 1.25 -5.75 -4.30
N GLY A 103 0.58 -5.64 -5.45
CA GLY A 103 -0.71 -6.30 -5.68
C GLY A 103 -0.65 -7.81 -5.46
N VAL A 104 0.36 -8.48 -6.04
CA VAL A 104 0.60 -9.93 -5.81
C VAL A 104 0.91 -10.22 -4.34
N LEU A 105 1.62 -9.31 -3.67
CA LEU A 105 1.96 -9.46 -2.26
C LEU A 105 0.71 -9.37 -1.36
N CYS A 106 -0.19 -8.43 -1.66
CA CYS A 106 -1.47 -8.25 -0.98
C CYS A 106 -2.46 -9.39 -1.19
N ASP A 107 -2.34 -10.13 -2.28
CA ASP A 107 -3.13 -11.34 -2.52
C ASP A 107 -2.63 -12.55 -1.70
N ARG A 108 -1.36 -12.56 -1.28
CA ARG A 108 -0.74 -13.69 -0.55
C ARG A 108 -0.66 -13.46 0.95
N PHE A 109 -0.51 -12.22 1.39
CA PHE A 109 -0.30 -11.87 2.79
C PHE A 109 -1.45 -11.01 3.32
N ASP A 110 -1.68 -11.08 4.63
CA ASP A 110 -2.68 -10.23 5.27
C ASP A 110 -2.34 -8.74 5.08
N PRO A 111 -3.31 -7.89 4.69
CA PRO A 111 -3.07 -6.48 4.43
C PRO A 111 -2.50 -5.75 5.66
N ARG A 112 -2.82 -6.21 6.88
CA ARG A 112 -2.27 -5.69 8.13
C ARG A 112 -0.75 -5.87 8.22
N ILE A 113 -0.25 -7.06 7.90
CA ILE A 113 1.17 -7.38 7.99
C ILE A 113 1.95 -6.56 6.95
N ILE A 114 1.41 -6.45 5.73
CA ILE A 114 2.01 -5.69 4.65
C ILE A 114 2.06 -4.19 4.98
N GLY A 115 0.99 -3.64 5.55
CA GLY A 115 0.95 -2.23 5.96
C GLY A 115 2.01 -1.90 7.02
N ILE A 116 2.13 -2.76 8.04
CA ILE A 116 3.16 -2.64 9.07
C ILE A 116 4.55 -2.77 8.47
N ALA A 117 4.79 -3.79 7.65
CA ALA A 117 6.08 -4.01 6.98
C ALA A 117 6.47 -2.82 6.08
N GLY A 118 5.54 -2.31 5.29
CA GLY A 118 5.74 -1.14 4.42
C GLY A 118 6.09 0.12 5.21
N GLY A 119 5.41 0.36 6.34
CA GLY A 119 5.74 1.45 7.27
C GLY A 119 7.14 1.32 7.84
N PHE A 120 7.50 0.14 8.34
CA PHE A 120 8.85 -0.12 8.88
C PHE A 120 9.93 0.07 7.84
N ILE A 121 9.74 -0.47 6.63
CA ILE A 121 10.68 -0.30 5.51
C ILE A 121 10.84 1.19 5.17
N SER A 122 9.74 1.96 5.12
CA SER A 122 9.77 3.39 4.84
C SER A 122 10.51 4.18 5.92
N THR A 123 10.29 3.87 7.20
CA THR A 123 11.01 4.49 8.32
C THR A 123 12.50 4.18 8.25
N ILE A 124 12.88 2.92 8.04
CA ILE A 124 14.29 2.52 7.91
C ILE A 124 14.94 3.25 6.72
N ALA A 125 14.24 3.33 5.59
CA ALA A 125 14.73 4.03 4.41
C ALA A 125 15.03 5.52 4.71
N LEU A 126 14.17 6.21 5.45
CA LEU A 126 14.39 7.61 5.84
C LEU A 126 15.54 7.76 6.87
N ILE A 127 15.67 6.85 7.82
CA ILE A 127 16.80 6.83 8.77
C ILE A 127 18.14 6.65 8.03
N VAL A 128 18.19 5.69 7.10
CA VAL A 128 19.38 5.47 6.26
C VAL A 128 19.68 6.70 5.40
N THR A 129 18.64 7.34 4.87
CA THR A 129 18.78 8.59 4.09
C THR A 129 19.34 9.75 4.93
N SER A 130 18.95 9.85 6.20
CA SER A 130 19.47 10.87 7.13
C SER A 130 20.98 10.76 7.35
N GLN A 131 21.52 9.54 7.30
CA GLN A 131 22.95 9.25 7.49
C GLN A 131 23.73 9.10 6.17
N ALA A 132 23.10 9.36 5.02
CA ALA A 132 23.71 9.07 3.73
C ALA A 132 24.88 10.01 3.41
N PRO A 133 26.12 9.48 3.23
CA PRO A 133 27.29 10.28 2.87
C PRO A 133 27.42 10.48 1.35
N THR A 134 26.66 9.73 0.54
CA THR A 134 26.74 9.76 -0.93
C THR A 134 25.35 9.77 -1.57
N LEU A 135 25.23 10.41 -2.74
CA LEU A 135 23.99 10.41 -3.53
C LEU A 135 23.56 9.00 -3.97
N THR A 136 24.52 8.11 -4.22
CA THR A 136 24.23 6.71 -4.58
C THR A 136 23.46 6.00 -3.48
N LEU A 137 23.83 6.23 -2.21
CA LEU A 137 23.09 5.66 -1.10
C LEU A 137 21.67 6.24 -1.03
N MET A 138 21.51 7.55 -1.29
CA MET A 138 20.18 8.18 -1.35
C MET A 138 19.29 7.63 -2.48
N TYR A 139 19.85 7.31 -3.65
CA TYR A 139 19.09 6.65 -4.72
C TYR A 139 18.53 5.30 -4.26
N PHE A 140 19.32 4.53 -3.53
CA PHE A 140 18.90 3.22 -3.02
C PHE A 140 17.92 3.35 -1.85
N SER A 141 18.21 4.19 -0.85
CA SER A 141 17.38 4.34 0.35
C SER A 141 16.11 5.13 0.06
N PHE A 142 16.21 6.39 -0.38
CA PHE A 142 15.05 7.25 -0.60
C PHE A 142 14.34 6.95 -1.92
N GLY A 143 15.05 6.48 -2.94
CA GLY A 143 14.44 6.10 -4.20
C GLY A 143 13.75 4.75 -4.12
N ILE A 144 14.54 3.68 -4.08
CA ILE A 144 14.03 2.31 -4.22
C ILE A 144 13.34 1.82 -2.94
N LEU A 145 14.03 1.89 -1.80
CA LEU A 145 13.54 1.29 -0.55
C LEU A 145 12.31 2.03 -0.01
N TYR A 146 12.38 3.35 0.04
CA TYR A 146 11.24 4.19 0.44
C TYR A 146 10.10 4.09 -0.59
N GLY A 147 10.40 4.11 -1.89
CA GLY A 147 9.40 3.94 -2.95
C GLY A 147 8.64 2.60 -2.86
N PHE A 148 9.33 1.51 -2.52
CA PHE A 148 8.68 0.22 -2.27
C PHE A 148 7.79 0.25 -1.03
N GLY A 149 8.27 0.84 0.06
CA GLY A 149 7.50 0.97 1.29
C GLY A 149 6.23 1.82 1.12
N SER A 150 6.33 2.92 0.37
CA SER A 150 5.19 3.79 0.06
C SER A 150 4.15 3.13 -0.80
N SER A 151 4.55 2.34 -1.81
CA SER A 151 3.62 1.51 -2.60
C SER A 151 2.85 0.55 -1.71
N CYS A 152 3.55 -0.21 -0.85
CA CYS A 152 2.93 -1.18 0.06
C CYS A 152 1.77 -0.57 0.84
N ILE A 153 2.01 0.59 1.49
CA ILE A 153 0.99 1.27 2.30
C ILE A 153 -0.18 1.73 1.44
N TYR A 154 0.10 2.32 0.26
CA TYR A 154 -0.94 2.80 -0.65
C TYR A 154 -1.92 1.71 -1.07
N PHE A 155 -1.41 0.58 -1.54
CA PHE A 155 -2.23 -0.54 -2.00
C PHE A 155 -2.99 -1.20 -0.85
N VAL A 156 -2.36 -1.35 0.31
CA VAL A 156 -3.03 -1.88 1.51
C VAL A 156 -4.24 -1.03 1.89
N VAL A 157 -4.09 0.30 1.89
CA VAL A 157 -5.20 1.22 2.19
C VAL A 157 -6.33 1.07 1.16
N LEU A 158 -6.00 1.01 -0.14
CA LEU A 158 -7.02 0.82 -1.18
C LEU A 158 -7.79 -0.48 -1.03
N ILE A 159 -7.11 -1.60 -0.77
CA ILE A 159 -7.74 -2.91 -0.62
C ILE A 159 -8.64 -2.95 0.62
N ILE A 160 -8.17 -2.40 1.74
CA ILE A 160 -8.95 -2.33 2.98
C ILE A 160 -10.23 -1.53 2.76
N LEU A 161 -10.15 -0.36 2.13
CA LEU A 161 -11.32 0.49 1.87
C LEU A 161 -12.36 -0.21 0.99
N GLN A 162 -11.92 -0.95 -0.02
CA GLN A 162 -12.81 -1.71 -0.89
C GLN A 162 -13.52 -2.85 -0.14
N LYS A 163 -12.88 -3.44 0.88
CA LYS A 163 -13.47 -4.48 1.74
C LYS A 163 -14.44 -3.91 2.79
N TYR A 164 -14.11 -2.78 3.40
CA TYR A 164 -14.87 -2.21 4.51
C TYR A 164 -16.17 -1.49 4.09
N PHE A 165 -16.19 -0.91 2.89
CA PHE A 165 -17.37 -0.22 2.36
C PHE A 165 -18.03 -1.10 1.30
N ILE A 166 -19.37 -1.12 1.24
CA ILE A 166 -20.12 -1.74 0.14
C ILE A 166 -20.89 -0.66 -0.62
N LYS A 167 -21.66 0.16 0.11
CA LYS A 167 -22.49 1.20 -0.47
C LYS A 167 -21.71 2.43 -0.94
N HIS A 168 -20.64 2.78 -0.24
CA HIS A 168 -19.87 4.02 -0.46
C HIS A 168 -18.40 3.79 -0.89
N ARG A 169 -18.13 2.67 -1.57
CA ARG A 169 -16.79 2.26 -2.04
C ARG A 169 -16.06 3.34 -2.83
N CYS A 170 -16.74 3.96 -3.80
CA CYS A 170 -16.14 4.98 -4.67
C CYS A 170 -15.77 6.26 -3.90
N LEU A 171 -16.61 6.68 -2.94
CA LEU A 171 -16.35 7.87 -2.13
C LEU A 171 -15.16 7.64 -1.18
N ALA A 172 -15.13 6.49 -0.50
CA ALA A 172 -14.03 6.13 0.39
C ALA A 172 -12.69 6.02 -0.35
N THR A 173 -12.70 5.37 -1.52
CA THR A 173 -11.52 5.25 -2.38
C THR A 173 -11.09 6.62 -2.93
N GLY A 174 -12.03 7.47 -3.35
CA GLY A 174 -11.75 8.83 -3.81
C GLY A 174 -11.11 9.72 -2.74
N LEU A 175 -11.57 9.61 -1.49
CA LEU A 175 -10.95 10.30 -0.35
C LEU A 175 -9.51 9.83 -0.12
N ALA A 176 -9.26 8.52 -0.19
CA ALA A 176 -7.91 7.96 -0.03
C ALA A 176 -6.94 8.36 -1.14
N VAL A 177 -7.45 8.53 -2.37
CA VAL A 177 -6.66 9.02 -3.52
C VAL A 177 -6.44 10.53 -3.47
N THR A 178 -7.33 11.28 -2.81
CA THR A 178 -7.14 12.72 -2.57
C THR A 178 -6.09 12.99 -1.48
N GLY A 179 -5.91 12.04 -0.54
CA GLY A 179 -4.97 12.13 0.59
C GLY A 179 -3.56 12.63 0.24
N PRO A 180 -2.86 12.08 -0.78
CA PRO A 180 -1.55 12.57 -1.23
C PRO A 180 -1.48 14.08 -1.52
N GLY A 181 -2.53 14.66 -2.11
CA GLY A 181 -2.58 16.10 -2.41
C GLY A 181 -2.66 16.95 -1.14
N GLY A 182 -3.52 16.57 -0.19
CA GLY A 182 -3.57 17.19 1.13
C GLY A 182 -2.27 16.99 1.93
N GLY A 183 -1.62 15.85 1.72
CA GLY A 183 -0.34 15.49 2.34
C GLY A 183 0.79 16.40 1.94
N LEU A 184 0.87 16.77 0.66
CA LEU A 184 1.83 17.76 0.21
C LEU A 184 1.66 19.09 0.95
N PHE A 185 0.44 19.58 1.13
CA PHE A 185 0.22 20.86 1.83
C PHE A 185 0.64 20.79 3.30
N VAL A 186 0.15 19.79 4.04
CA VAL A 186 0.44 19.63 5.48
C VAL A 186 1.92 19.33 5.71
N MET A 187 2.51 18.39 4.96
CA MET A 187 3.92 18.03 5.13
C MET A 187 4.86 19.14 4.68
N SER A 188 4.50 19.92 3.67
CA SER A 188 5.32 21.06 3.25
C SER A 188 5.42 22.12 4.34
N LEU A 189 4.33 22.42 5.05
CA LEU A 189 4.37 23.35 6.19
C LEU A 189 5.25 22.83 7.32
N ILE A 190 5.12 21.54 7.65
CA ILE A 190 5.93 20.89 8.68
C ILE A 190 7.42 20.93 8.29
N ILE A 191 7.75 20.52 7.06
CA ILE A 191 9.13 20.47 6.57
C ILE A 191 9.74 21.88 6.49
N GLN A 192 9.01 22.88 6.02
CA GLN A 192 9.50 24.27 6.03
C GLN A 192 9.80 24.76 7.45
N ALA A 193 8.91 24.51 8.41
CA ALA A 193 9.13 24.87 9.81
C ALA A 193 10.36 24.15 10.39
N LEU A 194 10.57 22.89 10.03
CA LEU A 194 11.73 22.11 10.46
C LEU A 194 13.03 22.61 9.82
N LEU A 195 13.00 22.97 8.54
CA LEU A 195 14.18 23.46 7.81
C LEU A 195 14.67 24.81 8.35
N ASN A 196 13.79 25.65 8.87
CA ASN A 196 14.18 26.92 9.49
C ASN A 196 14.98 26.73 10.78
N ASN A 197 14.74 25.64 11.51
CA ASN A 197 15.32 25.41 12.83
C ASN A 197 16.36 24.28 12.85
N THR A 198 16.47 23.48 11.79
CA THR A 198 17.29 22.26 11.81
C THR A 198 17.90 21.94 10.45
N SER A 199 19.06 21.28 10.45
CA SER A 199 19.73 20.79 9.24
C SER A 199 18.95 19.69 8.53
N TRP A 200 19.18 19.54 7.23
CA TRP A 200 18.51 18.57 6.35
C TRP A 200 18.53 17.12 6.87
N ARG A 201 19.61 16.70 7.54
CA ARG A 201 19.73 15.34 8.13
C ARG A 201 18.68 15.08 9.20
N MET A 202 18.47 16.04 10.09
CA MET A 202 17.47 15.91 11.16
C MET A 202 16.05 16.06 10.61
N THR A 203 15.86 16.78 9.51
CA THR A 203 14.57 16.83 8.80
C THR A 203 14.20 15.44 8.26
N PHE A 204 15.12 14.70 7.66
CA PHE A 204 14.85 13.31 7.26
C PHE A 204 14.59 12.39 8.45
N LEU A 205 15.29 12.59 9.57
CA LEU A 205 15.09 11.79 10.78
C LEU A 205 13.71 12.03 11.42
N SER A 206 13.28 13.28 11.48
CA SER A 206 11.95 13.65 11.97
C SER A 206 10.85 13.18 11.02
N MET A 207 11.05 13.27 9.70
CA MET A 207 10.16 12.62 8.72
C MET A 207 10.05 11.11 8.96
N ALA A 208 11.15 10.43 9.30
CA ALA A 208 11.12 9.02 9.67
C ALA A 208 10.24 8.75 10.90
N GLY A 209 10.30 9.63 11.91
CA GLY A 209 9.44 9.57 13.10
C GLY A 209 7.95 9.76 12.78
N ILE A 210 7.62 10.69 11.87
CA ILE A 210 6.24 10.90 11.40
C ILE A 210 5.75 9.67 10.61
N VAL A 211 6.57 9.15 9.70
CA VAL A 211 6.24 7.93 8.94
C VAL A 211 6.09 6.72 9.86
N PHE A 212 6.83 6.64 10.97
CA PHE A 212 6.65 5.57 11.95
C PHE A 212 5.25 5.55 12.59
N LEU A 213 4.57 6.71 12.67
CA LEU A 213 3.17 6.76 13.12
C LEU A 213 2.25 5.96 12.18
N THR A 214 2.59 5.86 10.90
CA THR A 214 1.81 5.04 9.94
C THR A 214 1.88 3.55 10.27
N CYS A 215 2.95 3.06 10.90
CA CYS A 215 3.02 1.69 11.41
C CYS A 215 1.97 1.46 12.51
N ILE A 216 1.84 2.42 13.43
CA ILE A 216 0.88 2.36 14.54
C ILE A 216 -0.55 2.42 14.00
N LEU A 217 -0.81 3.30 13.03
CA LEU A 217 -2.10 3.38 12.35
C LEU A 217 -2.41 2.08 11.57
N SER A 218 -1.40 1.48 10.96
CA SER A 218 -1.54 0.20 10.24
C SER A 218 -1.86 -0.98 11.16
N CYS A 219 -1.44 -0.92 12.43
CA CYS A 219 -1.85 -1.91 13.44
C CYS A 219 -3.36 -1.90 13.71
N SER A 220 -4.04 -0.78 13.46
CA SER A 220 -5.49 -0.61 13.62
C SER A 220 -6.28 -1.26 12.48
N PHE A 221 -5.64 -1.62 11.36
CA PHE A 221 -6.28 -2.34 10.28
C PHE A 221 -6.62 -3.76 10.71
N ASP A 222 -7.90 -4.05 10.87
CA ASP A 222 -8.39 -5.38 11.20
C ASP A 222 -8.62 -6.19 9.90
N PRO A 223 -8.01 -7.37 9.73
CA PRO A 223 -8.24 -8.21 8.57
C PRO A 223 -9.60 -8.92 8.59
N ASN A 224 -10.32 -8.92 9.73
CA ASN A 224 -11.61 -9.60 9.90
C ASN A 224 -12.81 -8.67 9.62
N VAL A 225 -13.14 -8.48 8.35
CA VAL A 225 -14.41 -7.89 7.92
C VAL A 225 -15.22 -8.96 7.21
N ALA A 226 -16.48 -9.15 7.62
CA ALA A 226 -17.41 -9.98 6.84
C ALA A 226 -17.61 -9.29 5.49
N THR A 227 -17.20 -9.96 4.42
CA THR A 227 -17.54 -9.54 3.06
C THR A 227 -18.79 -10.34 2.70
N ASP A 228 -19.84 -9.70 2.18
CA ASP A 228 -21.07 -10.36 1.70
C ASP A 228 -20.84 -11.16 0.40
N ASP A 229 -19.63 -11.67 0.18
CA ASP A 229 -19.38 -12.67 -0.84
C ASP A 229 -19.83 -14.01 -0.26
N PRO A 230 -20.66 -14.81 -0.98
CA PRO A 230 -21.12 -16.10 -0.47
C PRO A 230 -19.90 -16.94 -0.10
N GLU A 231 -19.86 -17.37 1.16
CA GLU A 231 -18.88 -18.32 1.70
C GLU A 231 -18.81 -19.53 0.75
N PRO A 232 -17.73 -19.74 -0.03
CA PRO A 232 -17.62 -20.93 -0.84
C PRO A 232 -17.42 -22.08 0.12
N THR A 233 -18.30 -23.07 0.06
CA THR A 233 -18.26 -24.28 0.87
C THR A 233 -16.83 -24.86 0.89
N ASP A 234 -16.30 -25.21 2.07
CA ASP A 234 -14.92 -25.63 2.43
C ASP A 234 -14.11 -26.46 1.38
N HIS A 235 -14.77 -27.20 0.49
CA HIS A 235 -14.12 -27.91 -0.63
C HIS A 235 -13.83 -27.05 -1.89
N GLN A 236 -14.56 -25.95 -2.10
CA GLN A 236 -14.37 -25.00 -3.21
C GLN A 236 -13.28 -23.96 -2.90
N GLU A 237 -13.10 -23.57 -1.64
CA GLU A 237 -12.07 -22.62 -1.21
C GLU A 237 -10.65 -23.17 -1.41
N THR A 238 -10.46 -24.47 -1.12
CA THR A 238 -9.16 -25.14 -1.31
C THR A 238 -8.80 -25.29 -2.80
N GLN A 239 -9.76 -25.57 -3.67
CA GLN A 239 -9.53 -25.66 -5.12
C GLN A 239 -9.40 -24.28 -5.80
N ALA A 240 -10.20 -23.28 -5.43
CA ALA A 240 -10.13 -21.93 -6.00
C ALA A 240 -8.85 -21.19 -5.58
N THR A 241 -8.43 -21.34 -4.32
CA THR A 241 -7.18 -20.74 -3.81
C THR A 241 -5.94 -21.40 -4.43
N MET A 242 -5.98 -22.71 -4.68
CA MET A 242 -4.88 -23.43 -5.34
C MET A 242 -4.77 -23.10 -6.83
N THR A 243 -5.91 -22.95 -7.53
CA THR A 243 -5.94 -22.56 -8.95
C THR A 243 -5.52 -21.10 -9.15
N ARG A 244 -5.90 -20.20 -8.23
CA ARG A 244 -5.44 -18.79 -8.20
C ARG A 244 -3.94 -18.67 -7.92
N ARG A 245 -3.39 -19.51 -7.04
CA ARG A 245 -1.94 -19.55 -6.72
C ARG A 245 -1.07 -19.99 -7.92
N LEU A 246 -1.56 -20.92 -8.75
CA LEU A 246 -0.85 -21.41 -9.94
C LEU A 246 -0.87 -20.39 -11.10
N ASN A 247 -1.97 -19.66 -11.29
CA ASN A 247 -2.05 -18.62 -12.34
C ASN A 247 -1.19 -17.37 -12.04
N ILE A 248 -0.93 -17.03 -10.78
CA ILE A 248 -0.25 -15.77 -10.42
C ILE A 248 1.27 -15.80 -10.66
N CYS A 249 1.92 -16.96 -10.56
CA CYS A 249 3.32 -17.08 -11.01
C CYS A 249 3.45 -16.99 -12.53
N ALA A 250 2.36 -17.20 -13.28
CA ALA A 250 2.27 -16.94 -14.71
C ALA A 250 1.79 -15.51 -15.05
N SER A 251 1.18 -14.78 -14.10
CA SER A 251 0.43 -13.54 -14.36
C SER A 251 1.19 -12.22 -14.09
N LEU A 252 2.49 -12.14 -14.34
CA LEU A 252 2.97 -10.92 -15.02
C LEU A 252 2.47 -10.99 -16.47
N ASP A 253 1.15 -11.07 -16.63
CA ASP A 253 0.48 -11.25 -17.90
C ASP A 253 0.57 -9.90 -18.62
N PHE A 254 1.66 -9.76 -19.37
CA PHE A 254 1.77 -8.79 -20.47
C PHE A 254 0.62 -8.90 -21.48
N SER A 255 -0.24 -9.93 -21.35
CA SER A 255 -1.54 -10.06 -21.99
C SER A 255 -2.42 -8.81 -21.82
N TYR A 256 -2.37 -8.12 -20.67
CA TYR A 256 -3.10 -6.85 -20.48
C TYR A 256 -2.51 -5.69 -21.29
N LEU A 257 -1.19 -5.67 -21.51
CA LEU A 257 -0.53 -4.70 -22.38
C LEU A 257 -0.83 -4.95 -23.87
N ARG A 258 -1.44 -6.10 -24.21
CA ARG A 258 -1.92 -6.41 -25.56
C ARG A 258 -3.28 -5.78 -25.87
N ASN A 259 -4.03 -5.36 -24.85
CA ASN A 259 -5.32 -4.67 -25.03
C ASN A 259 -5.09 -3.22 -25.43
N LYS A 260 -5.58 -2.85 -26.63
CA LYS A 260 -5.40 -1.52 -27.21
C LYS A 260 -5.99 -0.41 -26.32
N GLU A 261 -7.12 -0.66 -25.66
CA GLU A 261 -7.76 0.30 -24.76
C GLU A 261 -6.93 0.58 -23.51
N TYR A 262 -6.33 -0.46 -22.92
CA TYR A 262 -5.45 -0.32 -21.77
C TYR A 262 -4.14 0.39 -22.14
N LEU A 263 -3.57 0.10 -23.31
CA LEU A 263 -2.37 0.75 -23.81
C LEU A 263 -2.62 2.24 -24.09
N VAL A 264 -3.76 2.58 -24.71
CA VAL A 264 -4.17 3.98 -24.91
C VAL A 264 -4.34 4.69 -23.57
N TYR A 265 -4.96 4.06 -22.57
CA TYR A 265 -5.10 4.64 -21.24
C TYR A 265 -3.74 4.86 -20.55
N LEU A 266 -2.82 3.91 -20.66
CA LEU A 266 -1.48 4.00 -20.05
C LEU A 266 -0.63 5.10 -20.70
N VAL A 267 -0.66 5.19 -22.04
CA VAL A 267 0.01 6.26 -22.79
C VAL A 267 -0.60 7.62 -22.47
N ALA A 268 -1.93 7.72 -22.41
CA ALA A 268 -2.63 8.94 -22.04
C ALA A 268 -2.31 9.37 -20.60
N SER A 269 -2.32 8.45 -19.64
CA SER A 269 -1.98 8.72 -18.24
C SER A 269 -0.52 9.19 -18.11
N SER A 270 0.41 8.55 -18.82
CA SER A 270 1.82 8.96 -18.85
C SER A 270 2.02 10.36 -19.46
N LEU A 271 1.29 10.67 -20.54
CA LEU A 271 1.26 12.02 -21.15
C LEU A 271 0.70 13.06 -20.18
N VAL A 272 -0.34 12.73 -19.43
CA VAL A 272 -0.93 13.63 -18.42
C VAL A 272 0.05 13.88 -17.28
N PHE A 273 0.70 12.85 -16.73
CA PHE A 273 1.72 13.02 -15.68
C PHE A 273 2.93 13.81 -16.17
N GLY A 274 3.39 13.56 -17.40
CA GLY A 274 4.44 14.37 -18.03
C GLY A 274 4.00 15.83 -18.27
N GLY A 275 2.76 16.03 -18.71
CA GLY A 275 2.17 17.34 -18.96
C GLY A 275 2.00 18.19 -17.70
N ILE A 276 1.66 17.58 -16.56
CA ILE A 276 1.53 18.28 -15.27
C ILE A 276 2.89 18.78 -14.76
N ALA A 277 3.99 18.09 -15.06
CA ALA A 277 5.32 18.51 -14.64
C ALA A 277 5.80 19.79 -15.34
N ILE A 278 5.34 20.06 -16.57
CA ILE A 278 5.81 21.19 -17.41
C ILE A 278 5.42 22.56 -16.79
N PRO A 279 4.14 22.84 -16.43
CA PRO A 279 3.77 24.09 -15.76
C PRO A 279 4.49 24.29 -14.44
N VAL A 280 4.67 23.25 -13.63
CA VAL A 280 5.30 23.34 -12.31
C VAL A 280 6.76 23.78 -12.42
N VAL A 281 7.51 23.23 -13.39
CA VAL A 281 8.90 23.61 -13.65
C VAL A 281 8.99 25.04 -14.18
N HIS A 282 8.08 25.45 -15.07
CA HIS A 282 8.09 26.81 -15.62
C HIS A 282 7.59 27.86 -14.63
N LEU A 283 6.66 27.54 -13.71
CA LEU A 283 6.20 28.46 -12.66
C LEU A 283 7.34 28.94 -11.76
N ALA A 284 8.26 28.04 -11.38
CA ALA A 284 9.44 28.41 -10.59
C ALA A 284 10.38 29.37 -11.33
N SER A 285 10.46 29.28 -12.66
CA SER A 285 11.19 30.26 -13.48
C SER A 285 10.48 31.62 -13.58
N TYR A 286 9.14 31.65 -13.55
CA TYR A 286 8.37 32.91 -13.58
C TYR A 286 8.51 33.72 -12.28
N GLU A 287 8.59 33.09 -11.11
CA GLU A 287 8.83 33.81 -9.85
C GLU A 287 10.21 34.49 -9.85
N SER A 288 11.22 33.80 -10.36
CA SER A 288 12.58 34.32 -10.50
C SER A 288 12.66 35.51 -11.46
N PHE A 289 11.83 35.48 -12.52
CA PHE A 289 11.71 36.56 -13.49
C PHE A 289 10.98 37.78 -12.89
N LEU A 290 9.89 37.56 -12.15
CA LEU A 290 9.13 38.63 -11.49
C LEU A 290 9.91 39.33 -10.38
N LEU A 291 10.69 38.60 -9.58
CA LEU A 291 11.55 39.17 -8.53
C LEU A 291 12.66 40.07 -9.11
N ASN A 292 13.27 39.67 -10.22
CA ASN A 292 14.26 40.52 -10.92
C ASN A 292 13.60 41.76 -11.54
N LEU A 293 12.41 41.63 -12.12
CA LEU A 293 11.66 42.77 -12.67
C LEU A 293 11.29 43.78 -11.57
N MET A 294 10.85 43.32 -10.40
CA MET A 294 10.52 44.17 -9.23
C MET A 294 11.74 44.83 -8.59
N LEU A 295 12.92 44.22 -8.67
CA LEU A 295 14.18 44.82 -8.16
C LEU A 295 14.80 45.85 -9.12
N THR A 296 14.36 45.88 -10.39
CA THR A 296 14.90 46.77 -11.43
C THR A 296 14.03 48.02 -11.65
N LEU A 297 12.80 48.06 -11.10
CA LEU A 297 11.88 49.20 -11.09
C LEU A 297 11.98 49.97 -9.77
#